data_AF-A0A0R1K266-F1
#
_entry.id   AF-A0A0R1K266-F1
#
_cell.length_a   1.000
_cell.length_b   1.000
_cell.length_c   1.000
_cell.angle_alpha   90.00
_cell.angle_beta   90.00
_cell.angle_gamma   90.00
#
_symmetry.space_group_name_H-M   'P 1'
#
loop_
_entity.id
_entity.type
_entity.pdbx_description
1 polymer ?
#
loop_
_entity_poly.entity_id
_entity_poly.type
_entity_poly.pdbx_seq_one_letter_code
_entity_poly.pdbx_strand_id
1 'polypeptide(L)'
;MQVESIGWEFDVLQANTFDDAYPRLEAVFVGVAPAIAYDAQNHPKFNRTIERHLRDLEKDLRQTHQTDLSTLGTDDLAQNLAIITRFVTDYQHRLAQDILIPNQLELESLTLGGEWLLLWNQAAPLVQQKDREREPMPFSEPATSTETPASQPTPPDHPDDGTTSNGYMPV
;
A
#
# COMPACT_ATOMS: atom_id res chain seq x y z
N MET A 1 -28.71 -14.06 24.09
CA MET A 1 -27.41 -14.03 23.40
C MET A 1 -26.87 -12.62 23.52
N GLN A 2 -25.59 -12.48 23.83
CA GLN A 2 -24.91 -11.18 23.82
C GLN A 2 -24.58 -10.83 22.37
N VAL A 3 -25.01 -9.65 21.94
CA VAL A 3 -24.81 -9.13 20.59
C VAL A 3 -23.65 -8.15 20.65
N GLU A 4 -22.67 -8.32 19.78
CA GLU A 4 -21.46 -7.51 19.72
C GLU A 4 -21.33 -6.85 18.35
N SER A 5 -20.70 -5.66 18.33
CA SER A 5 -20.40 -4.91 17.11
C SER A 5 -18.89 -4.91 16.86
N ILE A 6 -18.49 -5.20 15.63
CA ILE A 6 -17.08 -5.28 15.21
C ILE A 6 -16.91 -4.50 13.90
N GLY A 7 -15.99 -3.53 13.92
CA GLY A 7 -15.56 -2.82 12.72
C GLY A 7 -14.51 -3.59 11.93
N TRP A 8 -14.58 -3.48 10.61
CA TRP A 8 -13.60 -4.01 9.66
C TRP A 8 -13.27 -2.95 8.63
N GLU A 9 -11.98 -2.76 8.37
CA GLU A 9 -11.48 -1.79 7.41
C GLU A 9 -10.78 -2.51 6.27
N PHE A 10 -11.18 -2.19 5.05
CA PHE A 10 -10.58 -2.70 3.82
C PHE A 10 -9.93 -1.56 3.05
N ASP A 11 -8.60 -1.49 3.13
CA ASP A 11 -7.78 -0.62 2.31
C ASP A 11 -7.79 -1.09 0.85
N VAL A 12 -8.38 -0.26 -0.01
CA VAL A 12 -8.65 -0.59 -1.42
C VAL A 12 -7.37 -0.51 -2.25
N LEU A 13 -6.55 0.50 -1.97
CA LEU A 13 -5.22 0.65 -2.53
C LEU A 13 -4.22 0.11 -1.51
N GLN A 14 -3.27 -0.73 -1.95
CA GLN A 14 -2.17 -1.19 -1.09
C GLN A 14 -1.24 -0.01 -0.80
N ALA A 15 -1.60 0.81 0.18
CA ALA A 15 -0.73 1.84 0.72
C ALA A 15 0.04 1.24 1.89
N ASN A 16 1.37 1.36 1.88
CA ASN A 16 2.22 1.00 3.02
C ASN A 16 2.11 2.01 4.19
N THR A 17 1.00 2.75 4.31
CA THR A 17 0.92 3.93 5.18
C THR A 17 -0.46 4.10 5.80
N PHE A 18 -0.48 4.32 7.12
CA PHE A 18 -1.61 4.71 7.98
C PHE A 18 -2.15 6.13 7.66
N ASP A 19 -2.21 6.51 6.40
CA ASP A 19 -2.76 7.80 5.99
C ASP A 19 -4.27 7.65 5.81
N ASP A 20 -5.04 8.28 6.69
CA ASP A 20 -6.51 8.28 6.69
C ASP A 20 -7.12 8.79 5.38
N ALA A 21 -6.31 9.38 4.50
CA ALA A 21 -6.74 9.82 3.20
C ALA A 21 -6.95 8.70 2.17
N TYR A 22 -6.38 7.51 2.35
CA TYR A 22 -6.52 6.47 1.34
C TYR A 22 -7.97 5.93 1.27
N PRO A 23 -8.47 5.61 0.06
CA PRO A 23 -9.80 5.05 -0.09
C PRO A 23 -9.87 3.70 0.61
N ARG A 24 -10.80 3.60 1.55
CA ARG A 24 -11.11 2.37 2.27
C ARG A 24 -12.61 2.13 2.33
N LEU A 25 -12.99 0.86 2.48
CA LEU A 25 -14.34 0.48 2.86
C LEU A 25 -14.36 0.18 4.35
N GLU A 26 -15.30 0.78 5.05
CA GLU A 26 -15.53 0.56 6.48
C GLU A 26 -16.81 -0.24 6.63
N ALA A 27 -16.72 -1.44 7.20
CA ALA A 27 -17.85 -2.32 7.42
C ALA A 27 -18.04 -2.53 8.92
N VAL A 28 -19.26 -2.32 9.40
CA VAL A 28 -19.65 -2.63 10.78
C VAL A 28 -20.52 -3.87 10.76
N PHE A 29 -20.10 -4.88 11.51
CA PHE A 29 -20.82 -6.13 11.64
C PHE A 29 -21.42 -6.25 13.03
N VAL A 30 -22.62 -6.80 13.09
CA VAL A 30 -23.29 -7.17 14.33
C VAL A 30 -23.40 -8.68 14.36
N GLY A 31 -22.96 -9.31 15.45
CA GLY A 31 -22.98 -10.75 15.54
C GLY A 31 -23.09 -11.30 16.95
N VAL A 32 -23.13 -12.62 17.01
CA VAL A 32 -23.19 -13.43 18.23
C VAL A 32 -22.23 -14.62 18.12
N ALA A 33 -21.98 -15.30 19.23
CA ALA A 33 -21.26 -16.58 19.19
C ALA A 33 -22.03 -17.61 18.33
N PRO A 34 -21.36 -18.40 17.48
CA PRO A 34 -19.91 -18.62 17.37
C PRO A 34 -19.18 -17.77 16.32
N ALA A 35 -19.86 -16.83 15.64
CA ALA A 35 -19.22 -15.96 14.66
C ALA A 35 -18.26 -14.96 15.32
N ILE A 36 -18.58 -14.56 16.55
CA ILE A 36 -17.78 -13.68 17.39
C ILE A 36 -17.06 -14.49 18.47
N ALA A 37 -15.79 -14.15 18.67
CA ALA A 37 -14.93 -14.63 19.73
C ALA A 37 -14.44 -13.45 20.59
N TYR A 38 -13.75 -13.76 21.68
CA TYR A 38 -13.13 -12.76 22.54
C TYR A 38 -11.63 -13.00 22.60
N ASP A 39 -10.85 -11.92 22.64
CA ASP A 39 -9.41 -11.99 22.88
C ASP A 39 -9.07 -12.15 24.37
N ALA A 40 -7.78 -12.09 24.71
CA ALA A 40 -7.32 -12.22 26.09
C ALA A 40 -7.74 -11.03 26.98
N GLN A 41 -8.12 -9.91 26.37
CA GLN A 41 -8.59 -8.68 27.02
C GLN A 41 -10.13 -8.61 27.07
N ASN A 42 -10.82 -9.66 26.62
CA ASN A 42 -12.26 -9.75 26.53
C ASN A 42 -12.88 -8.72 25.56
N HIS A 43 -12.14 -8.32 24.52
CA HIS A 43 -12.68 -7.53 23.42
C HIS A 43 -13.29 -8.43 22.34
N PRO A 44 -14.45 -8.06 21.78
CA PRO A 44 -15.08 -8.82 20.71
C PRO A 44 -14.22 -8.75 19.45
N LYS A 45 -14.06 -9.89 18.80
CA LYS A 45 -13.41 -10.02 17.51
C LYS A 45 -14.06 -11.12 16.68
N PHE A 46 -13.84 -11.10 15.37
CA PHE A 46 -14.31 -12.19 14.54
C PHE A 46 -13.63 -13.49 14.95
N ASN A 47 -14.32 -14.60 14.76
CA ASN A 47 -13.63 -15.88 14.82
C ASN A 47 -12.57 -15.95 13.70
N ARG A 48 -11.55 -16.79 13.91
CA ARG A 48 -10.41 -16.89 13.00
C ARG A 48 -10.79 -17.27 11.56
N THR A 49 -11.88 -18.03 11.39
CA THR A 49 -12.35 -18.44 10.07
C THR A 49 -12.93 -17.26 9.30
N ILE A 50 -13.78 -16.45 9.94
CA ILE A 50 -14.37 -15.24 9.37
C ILE A 50 -13.28 -14.21 9.06
N GLU A 51 -12.34 -13.96 9.99
CA GLU A 51 -11.21 -13.06 9.72
C GLU A 51 -10.43 -13.48 8.47
N ARG A 52 -10.18 -14.78 8.32
CA ARG A 52 -9.47 -15.30 7.15
C ARG A 52 -10.28 -15.11 5.88
N HIS A 53 -11.58 -15.43 5.90
CA HIS A 53 -12.44 -15.26 4.73
C HIS A 53 -12.56 -13.79 4.33
N LEU A 54 -12.64 -12.86 5.29
CA LEU A 54 -12.61 -11.41 5.01
C LEU A 54 -11.32 -11.00 4.31
N ARG A 55 -10.15 -11.44 4.81
CA ARG A 55 -8.86 -11.13 4.18
C ARG A 55 -8.71 -11.75 2.78
N ASP A 56 -9.17 -12.99 2.61
CA ASP A 56 -9.16 -13.68 1.32
C ASP A 56 -10.09 -12.95 0.32
N LEU A 57 -11.28 -12.54 0.77
CA LEU A 57 -12.23 -11.73 0.00
C LEU A 57 -11.62 -10.41 -0.48
N GLU A 58 -10.97 -9.65 0.40
CA GLU A 58 -10.33 -8.39 0.01
C GLU A 58 -9.24 -8.59 -1.04
N LYS A 59 -8.44 -9.64 -0.89
CA LYS A 59 -7.39 -9.97 -1.84
C LYS A 59 -8.00 -10.28 -3.21
N ASP A 60 -9.06 -11.09 -3.23
CA ASP A 60 -9.75 -11.46 -4.46
C ASP A 60 -10.42 -10.25 -5.13
N LEU A 61 -11.01 -9.33 -4.35
CA LEU A 61 -11.59 -8.10 -4.89
C LEU A 61 -10.55 -7.15 -5.46
N ARG A 62 -9.43 -6.94 -4.74
CA ARG A 62 -8.31 -6.15 -5.27
C ARG A 62 -7.80 -6.73 -6.59
N GLN A 63 -7.67 -8.05 -6.67
CA GLN A 63 -7.23 -8.71 -7.90
C GLN A 63 -8.25 -8.59 -9.03
N THR A 64 -9.53 -8.74 -8.72
CA THR A 64 -10.64 -8.67 -9.70
C THR A 64 -10.77 -7.26 -10.29
N HIS A 65 -10.65 -6.23 -9.45
CA HIS A 65 -10.79 -4.83 -9.85
C HIS A 65 -9.47 -4.13 -10.13
N GLN A 66 -8.33 -4.84 -10.18
CA GLN A 66 -7.01 -4.23 -10.31
C GLN A 66 -6.93 -3.24 -11.49
N THR A 67 -7.45 -3.64 -12.66
CA THR A 67 -7.48 -2.80 -13.85
C THR A 67 -8.35 -1.56 -13.63
N ASP A 68 -9.54 -1.72 -13.07
CA ASP A 68 -10.46 -0.61 -12.82
C ASP A 68 -9.87 0.39 -11.82
N LEU A 69 -9.34 -0.13 -10.71
CA LEU A 69 -8.70 0.67 -9.66
C LEU A 69 -7.47 1.41 -10.18
N SER A 70 -6.72 0.83 -11.13
CA SER A 70 -5.59 1.50 -11.77
C SER A 70 -5.99 2.68 -12.66
N THR A 71 -7.26 2.73 -13.09
CA THR A 71 -7.83 3.84 -13.87
C THR A 71 -8.56 4.86 -13.00
N LEU A 72 -8.63 4.65 -11.68
CA LEU A 72 -9.14 5.69 -10.79
C LEU A 72 -8.23 6.91 -10.86
N GLY A 73 -8.86 8.07 -11.06
CA GLY A 73 -8.14 9.35 -11.14
C GLY A 73 -7.94 9.90 -12.54
N THR A 74 -8.66 9.36 -13.51
CA THR A 74 -8.89 10.05 -14.78
C THR A 74 -9.81 11.26 -14.58
N ASP A 75 -9.74 12.22 -15.51
CA ASP A 75 -10.58 13.43 -15.51
C ASP A 75 -12.09 13.12 -15.72
N ASP A 76 -12.44 11.87 -16.01
CA ASP A 76 -13.82 11.41 -16.19
C ASP A 76 -14.45 10.99 -14.85
N LEU A 77 -15.16 11.94 -14.23
CA LEU A 77 -15.90 11.73 -12.99
C LEU A 77 -16.93 10.60 -13.10
N ALA A 78 -17.61 10.46 -14.25
CA ALA A 78 -18.64 9.45 -14.42
C ALA A 78 -18.03 8.05 -14.44
N GLN A 79 -16.88 7.90 -15.11
CA GLN A 79 -16.11 6.65 -15.09
C GLN A 79 -15.62 6.31 -13.68
N ASN A 80 -15.06 7.27 -12.95
CA ASN A 80 -14.58 7.04 -11.59
C ASN A 80 -15.72 6.62 -10.64
N LEU A 81 -16.87 7.29 -10.69
CA LEU A 81 -18.06 6.91 -9.92
C LEU A 81 -18.56 5.52 -10.27
N ALA A 82 -18.52 5.14 -11.56
CA ALA A 82 -18.92 3.81 -12.00
C ALA A 82 -17.97 2.72 -11.45
N ILE A 83 -16.66 2.98 -11.43
CA ILE A 83 -15.67 2.07 -10.85
C ILE A 83 -15.93 1.86 -9.35
N ILE A 84 -16.12 2.96 -8.60
CA ILE A 84 -16.37 2.91 -7.15
C ILE A 84 -17.68 2.17 -6.87
N THR A 85 -18.75 2.51 -7.59
CA THR A 85 -20.06 1.87 -7.40
C THR A 85 -19.99 0.37 -7.66
N ARG A 86 -19.33 -0.05 -8.74
CA ARG A 86 -19.15 -1.48 -9.04
C ARG A 86 -18.34 -2.17 -7.94
N PHE A 87 -17.24 -1.58 -7.51
CA PHE A 87 -16.38 -2.14 -6.45
C PHE A 87 -17.14 -2.34 -5.13
N VAL A 88 -17.89 -1.32 -4.68
CA VAL A 88 -18.70 -1.38 -3.45
C VAL A 88 -19.82 -2.43 -3.58
N THR A 89 -20.48 -2.47 -4.75
CA THR A 89 -21.55 -3.44 -5.01
C THR A 89 -21.01 -4.87 -4.96
N ASP A 90 -19.86 -5.13 -5.58
CA ASP A 90 -19.24 -6.45 -5.60
C ASP A 90 -18.75 -6.84 -4.20
N TYR A 91 -18.21 -5.91 -3.40
CA TYR A 91 -17.87 -6.17 -2.00
C TYR A 91 -19.10 -6.53 -1.17
N GLN A 92 -20.16 -5.73 -1.26
CA GLN A 92 -21.42 -5.99 -0.55
C GLN A 92 -22.01 -7.36 -0.94
N HIS A 93 -22.01 -7.68 -2.24
CA HIS A 93 -22.51 -8.95 -2.75
C HIS A 93 -21.73 -10.14 -2.19
N ARG A 94 -20.40 -10.07 -2.24
CA ARG A 94 -19.55 -11.13 -1.70
C ARG A 94 -19.59 -11.24 -0.19
N LEU A 95 -19.72 -10.14 0.55
CA LEU A 95 -20.00 -10.20 1.99
C LEU A 95 -21.25 -11.04 2.25
N ALA A 96 -22.35 -10.76 1.54
CA ALA A 96 -23.60 -11.49 1.71
C ALA A 96 -23.51 -12.98 1.32
N GLN A 97 -22.67 -13.33 0.36
CA GLN A 97 -22.51 -14.71 -0.12
C GLN A 97 -21.55 -15.53 0.74
N ASP A 98 -20.40 -14.95 1.09
CA ASP A 98 -19.25 -15.70 1.58
C ASP A 98 -18.98 -15.49 3.08
N ILE A 99 -19.48 -14.38 3.65
CA ILE A 99 -19.15 -13.94 5.02
C ILE A 99 -20.37 -13.94 5.93
N LEU A 100 -21.48 -13.33 5.53
CA LEU A 100 -22.64 -13.14 6.39
C LEU A 100 -23.31 -14.48 6.70
N ILE A 101 -23.70 -14.65 7.97
CA ILE A 101 -24.34 -15.87 8.47
C ILE A 101 -25.67 -15.45 9.09
N PRO A 102 -26.81 -15.84 8.51
CA PRO A 102 -28.12 -15.42 9.02
C PRO A 102 -28.28 -15.69 10.53
N ASN A 103 -28.70 -14.66 11.27
CA ASN A 103 -28.87 -14.68 12.73
C ASN A 103 -27.59 -14.90 13.55
N GLN A 104 -26.40 -14.85 12.94
CA GLN A 104 -25.12 -15.01 13.62
C GLN A 104 -24.13 -13.90 13.34
N LEU A 105 -24.10 -13.41 12.10
CA LEU A 105 -23.23 -12.34 11.65
C LEU A 105 -23.92 -11.59 10.52
N GLU A 106 -24.29 -10.36 10.79
CA GLU A 106 -25.02 -9.49 9.87
C GLU A 106 -24.24 -8.20 9.65
N LEU A 107 -24.38 -7.61 8.47
CA LEU A 107 -23.79 -6.32 8.14
C LEU A 107 -24.74 -5.22 8.63
N GLU A 108 -24.27 -4.38 9.55
CA GLU A 108 -25.02 -3.22 10.05
C GLU A 108 -24.82 -2.01 9.16
N SER A 109 -23.58 -1.73 8.76
CA SER A 109 -23.28 -0.63 7.85
C SER A 109 -22.07 -0.91 6.97
N LEU A 110 -22.06 -0.29 5.80
CA LEU A 110 -20.93 -0.25 4.87
C LEU A 110 -20.79 1.18 4.37
N THR A 111 -19.65 1.81 4.68
CA THR A 111 -19.37 3.20 4.37
C THR A 111 -18.06 3.34 3.59
N LEU A 112 -17.95 4.45 2.86
CA LEU A 112 -16.72 4.86 2.19
C LEU A 112 -15.88 5.69 3.17
N GLY A 113 -14.72 5.19 3.56
CA GLY A 113 -13.73 5.91 4.36
C GLY A 113 -12.62 6.49 3.47
N GLY A 114 -12.00 7.57 3.93
CA GLY A 114 -10.93 8.27 3.23
C GLY A 114 -11.38 9.09 2.02
N GLU A 115 -10.41 9.54 1.22
CA GLU A 115 -10.61 10.56 0.19
C GLU A 115 -10.88 9.95 -1.19
N TRP A 116 -11.98 9.21 -1.33
CA TRP A 116 -12.41 8.63 -2.61
C TRP A 116 -12.53 9.65 -3.74
N LEU A 117 -12.99 10.88 -3.43
CA LEU A 117 -13.23 11.93 -4.41
C LEU A 117 -11.94 12.63 -4.88
N LEU A 118 -10.91 12.66 -4.04
CA LEU A 118 -9.69 13.43 -4.33
C LEU A 118 -8.77 12.65 -5.28
N LEU A 119 -8.92 11.33 -5.37
CA LEU A 119 -8.25 10.55 -6.40
C LEU A 119 -8.65 10.98 -7.82
N TRP A 120 -9.82 11.60 -8.02
CA TRP A 120 -10.38 11.92 -9.35
C TRP A 120 -9.70 13.05 -10.10
N ASN A 121 -8.78 13.77 -9.48
CA ASN A 121 -8.14 14.91 -10.11
C ASN A 121 -6.69 15.02 -9.65
N GLN A 122 -5.75 14.52 -10.44
CA GLN A 122 -4.30 14.69 -10.20
C GLN A 122 -3.87 16.16 -10.19
N ALA A 123 -4.66 17.06 -10.79
CA ALA A 123 -4.45 18.50 -10.73
C ALA A 123 -5.08 19.18 -9.49
N ALA A 124 -5.82 18.45 -8.66
CA ALA A 124 -6.35 19.00 -7.42
C ALA A 124 -5.17 19.42 -6.51
N PRO A 125 -5.19 20.64 -5.94
CA PRO A 125 -4.08 21.16 -5.15
C PRO A 125 -3.64 20.23 -4.01
N LEU A 126 -4.59 19.51 -3.39
CA LEU A 126 -4.31 18.58 -2.30
C LEU A 126 -3.62 17.29 -2.79
N VAL A 127 -3.96 16.80 -3.99
CA VAL A 127 -3.30 15.63 -4.60
C VAL A 127 -1.87 15.97 -4.98
N GLN A 128 -1.67 17.12 -5.64
CA GLN A 128 -0.32 17.61 -5.95
C GLN A 128 0.52 17.85 -4.70
N GLN A 129 -0.10 18.36 -3.63
CA GLN A 129 0.59 18.56 -2.36
C GLN A 129 1.02 17.22 -1.76
N LYS A 130 0.12 16.22 -1.72
CA LYS A 130 0.43 14.88 -1.22
C LYS A 130 1.47 14.15 -2.08
N ASP A 131 1.42 14.29 -3.39
CA ASP A 131 2.41 13.70 -4.29
C ASP A 131 3.80 14.32 -4.08
N ARG A 132 3.88 15.63 -3.85
CA ARG A 132 5.14 16.31 -3.47
C ARG A 132 5.66 15.87 -2.10
N GLU A 133 4.78 15.59 -1.14
CA GLU A 133 5.16 15.06 0.16
C GLU A 133 5.65 13.59 0.08
N ARG A 134 5.30 12.89 -0.99
CA ARG A 134 5.72 11.50 -1.28
C ARG A 134 6.97 11.39 -2.15
N GLU A 135 7.41 12.47 -2.80
CA GLU A 135 8.70 12.46 -3.49
C GLU A 135 9.78 12.12 -2.45
N PRO A 136 10.49 10.99 -2.59
CA PRO A 136 11.58 10.67 -1.69
C PRO A 136 12.54 11.86 -1.76
N MET A 137 12.76 12.51 -0.62
CA MET A 137 13.74 13.60 -0.55
C MET A 137 15.00 13.09 -1.24
N PRO A 138 15.54 13.83 -2.23
CA PRO A 138 16.69 13.36 -2.96
C PRO A 138 17.75 13.01 -1.91
N PHE A 139 18.15 11.73 -1.87
CA PHE A 139 19.29 11.33 -1.09
C PHE A 139 20.43 12.23 -1.57
N SER A 140 20.78 13.20 -0.74
CA SER A 140 22.01 13.94 -0.92
C SER A 140 23.08 12.92 -0.60
N GLU A 141 23.53 12.18 -1.61
CA GLU A 141 24.79 11.46 -1.50
C GLU A 141 25.81 12.48 -0.98
N PRO A 142 26.47 12.23 0.16
CA PRO A 142 27.51 13.13 0.60
C PRO A 142 28.52 13.21 -0.53
N ALA A 143 28.71 14.41 -1.06
CA ALA A 143 29.66 14.68 -2.12
C ALA A 143 30.99 14.02 -1.73
N THR A 144 31.30 12.89 -2.36
CA THR A 144 32.63 12.32 -2.30
C THR A 144 33.51 13.41 -2.87
N SER A 145 34.41 13.92 -2.04
CA SER A 145 35.40 14.89 -2.47
C SER A 145 36.26 14.19 -3.52
N THR A 146 35.90 14.36 -4.78
CA THR A 146 36.71 13.95 -5.92
C THR A 146 37.94 14.84 -5.93
N GLU A 147 38.95 14.49 -5.15
CA GLU A 147 40.31 14.95 -5.41
C GLU A 147 40.66 14.52 -6.83
N THR A 148 40.59 15.49 -7.73
CA THR A 148 41.05 15.36 -9.11
C THR A 148 42.56 15.59 -9.10
N PRO A 149 43.40 14.62 -9.48
CA PRO A 149 44.77 14.92 -9.87
C PRO A 149 44.74 15.36 -11.33
N ALA A 150 44.77 16.67 -11.56
CA ALA A 150 44.95 17.22 -12.90
C ALA A 150 46.43 17.32 -13.25
N SER A 151 46.86 16.35 -14.07
CA SER A 151 47.69 16.54 -15.28
C SER A 151 49.16 16.93 -15.14
N GLN A 152 50.06 16.08 -15.66
CA GLN A 152 50.94 16.41 -16.82
C GLN A 152 51.79 15.19 -17.31
N PRO A 153 52.42 15.24 -18.51
CA PRO A 153 52.25 14.24 -19.59
C PRO A 153 53.44 13.26 -19.78
N THR A 154 53.18 12.19 -20.54
CA THR A 154 54.12 11.15 -21.02
C THR A 154 55.01 11.63 -22.19
N PRO A 155 56.06 10.87 -22.61
CA PRO A 155 57.44 10.81 -22.09
C PRO A 155 58.50 11.31 -23.12
N PRO A 156 59.79 11.42 -22.77
CA PRO A 156 60.87 11.36 -23.76
C PRO A 156 61.68 10.04 -23.68
N ASP A 157 62.28 9.72 -24.82
CA ASP A 157 63.11 8.55 -25.17
C ASP A 157 64.17 8.09 -24.14
N HIS A 158 64.42 6.77 -24.14
CA HIS A 158 65.61 6.08 -23.60
C HIS A 158 66.91 6.54 -24.30
N PRO A 159 68.14 6.38 -23.74
CA PRO A 159 68.67 5.08 -23.25
C PRO A 159 69.68 5.15 -22.06
N ASP A 160 70.10 3.96 -21.57
CA ASP A 160 71.26 3.64 -20.71
C ASP A 160 71.36 4.37 -19.34
N ASP A 161 71.74 3.78 -18.21
CA ASP A 161 72.67 2.69 -17.94
C ASP A 161 72.45 2.24 -16.46
N GLY A 162 72.95 1.05 -16.08
CA GLY A 162 73.48 0.87 -14.73
C GLY A 162 72.55 0.44 -13.56
N THR A 163 72.45 -0.88 -13.39
CA THR A 163 72.72 -1.61 -12.12
C THR A 163 71.79 -1.51 -10.88
N THR A 164 71.26 -2.70 -10.57
CA THR A 164 71.20 -3.40 -9.26
C THR A 164 70.13 -3.06 -8.22
N SER A 165 69.28 -4.08 -7.98
CA SER A 165 69.17 -4.84 -6.71
C SER A 165 67.79 -4.86 -6.05
N ASN A 166 67.24 -6.08 -6.01
CA ASN A 166 66.33 -6.69 -5.04
C ASN A 166 64.98 -5.97 -4.76
N GLY A 167 63.81 -6.56 -5.00
CA GLY A 167 63.44 -7.96 -4.86
C GLY A 167 62.57 -8.10 -3.60
N TYR A 168 61.28 -8.40 -3.77
CA TYR A 168 60.53 -9.41 -3.02
C TYR A 168 59.09 -9.50 -3.56
N MET A 169 58.70 -10.71 -3.96
CA MET A 169 57.31 -11.13 -4.18
C MET A 169 56.84 -11.96 -2.97
N PRO A 170 55.53 -12.08 -2.74
CA PRO A 170 54.96 -12.50 -1.46
C PRO A 170 54.81 -14.01 -1.33
N VAL A 171 54.87 -14.49 -0.08
CA VAL A 171 54.15 -15.69 0.41
C VAL A 171 53.72 -15.42 1.84
#